data_AF-A0AAU5A343-F1
#
_entry.id   AF-A0AAU5A343-F1
#
_cell.length_a   1.000
_cell.length_b   1.000
_cell.length_c   1.000
_cell.angle_alpha   90.00
_cell.angle_beta   90.00
_cell.angle_gamma   90.00
#
_symmetry.space_group_name_H-M   'P 1'
#
loop_
_entity.id
_entity.type
_entity.pdbx_description
1 polymer ?
#
loop_
_entity_poly.entity_id
_entity_poly.type
_entity_poly.pdbx_seq_one_letter_code
_entity_poly.pdbx_strand_id
1 'polypeptide(L)'
;MTDHAYTTADLLAEAARQHKTATEDPDFSGIGEQMEGHKIPSRDDFQWDQLDEDDFDKAHRAIDDLLGKAADVSRWAVELGADGLEPEDHQFTLNAGPTPIIRVHFGFAPGLGDEGRDAFVEGLGAAAAREMSLALEENPEPTIGAEAAAHVLFQERLGGWPPSTFASKLLDLWTSADTTHAEHLEDAFPEYAAAIALVKKGQPGIEQLRAIADRT
;
A
#
# COMPACT_ATOMS: atom_id res chain seq x y z
N MET A 1 -14.91 47.51 -16.09
CA MET A 1 -13.95 46.66 -15.37
C MET A 1 -14.66 46.15 -14.15
N THR A 2 -15.04 44.88 -14.13
CA THR A 2 -15.62 44.25 -12.95
C THR A 2 -14.45 43.88 -12.03
N ASP A 3 -14.22 44.68 -11.00
CA ASP A 3 -13.30 44.36 -9.91
C ASP A 3 -13.86 43.16 -9.14
N HIS A 4 -13.49 41.97 -9.58
CA HIS A 4 -13.62 40.78 -8.76
C HIS A 4 -12.28 40.57 -8.07
N ALA A 5 -12.22 40.88 -6.78
CA ALA A 5 -11.08 40.54 -5.96
C ALA A 5 -10.91 39.02 -5.92
N TYR A 6 -9.67 38.55 -5.98
CA TYR A 6 -9.32 37.15 -5.82
C TYR A 6 -9.63 36.65 -4.41
N THR A 7 -9.97 35.38 -4.28
CA THR A 7 -10.18 34.69 -3.01
C THR A 7 -8.89 34.02 -2.53
N THR A 8 -8.83 33.65 -1.25
CA THR A 8 -7.73 32.83 -0.70
C THR A 8 -7.59 31.50 -1.46
N ALA A 9 -8.71 30.89 -1.85
CA ALA A 9 -8.70 29.64 -2.62
C ALA A 9 -8.04 29.83 -3.99
N ASP A 10 -8.27 30.96 -4.66
CA ASP A 10 -7.63 31.28 -5.95
C ASP A 10 -6.10 31.41 -5.79
N LEU A 11 -5.64 32.05 -4.71
CA LEU A 11 -4.21 32.20 -4.41
C LEU A 11 -3.54 30.85 -4.10
N LEU A 12 -4.18 30.00 -3.31
CA LEU A 12 -3.66 28.66 -2.98
C LEU A 12 -3.57 27.77 -4.21
N ALA A 13 -4.60 27.79 -5.07
CA ALA A 13 -4.61 27.02 -6.30
C ALA A 13 -3.48 27.45 -7.26
N GLU A 14 -3.28 28.76 -7.43
CA GLU A 14 -2.21 29.28 -8.28
C GLU A 14 -0.81 29.00 -7.68
N ALA A 15 -0.63 29.16 -6.37
CA ALA A 15 0.61 28.82 -5.70
C ALA A 15 0.97 27.33 -5.84
N ALA A 16 -0.02 26.43 -5.70
CA ALA A 16 0.17 25.00 -5.92
C ALA A 16 0.61 24.70 -7.37
N ARG A 17 -0.01 25.35 -8.36
CA ARG A 17 0.35 25.21 -9.77
C ARG A 17 1.78 25.67 -10.05
N GLN A 18 2.19 26.80 -9.47
CA GLN A 18 3.53 27.34 -9.62
C GLN A 18 4.59 26.48 -8.94
N HIS A 19 4.32 26.01 -7.72
CA HIS A 19 5.20 25.07 -7.01
C HIS A 19 5.40 23.80 -7.82
N LYS A 20 4.32 23.23 -8.37
CA LYS A 20 4.38 22.07 -9.27
C LYS A 20 5.29 22.34 -10.46
N THR A 21 5.06 23.42 -11.20
CA THR A 21 5.88 23.79 -12.36
C THR A 21 7.35 23.96 -11.99
N ALA A 22 7.64 24.56 -10.82
CA ALA A 22 9.00 24.70 -10.32
C ALA A 22 9.67 23.36 -9.97
N THR A 23 8.89 22.31 -9.67
CA THR A 23 9.39 20.97 -9.32
C THR A 23 9.35 19.96 -10.48
N GLU A 24 8.55 20.19 -11.52
CA GLU A 24 8.41 19.28 -12.67
C GLU A 24 9.49 19.45 -13.74
N ASP A 25 10.15 20.61 -13.78
CA ASP A 25 11.20 20.91 -14.77
C ASP A 25 12.37 21.68 -14.13
N PRO A 26 13.04 21.12 -13.09
CA PRO A 26 14.43 21.49 -12.91
C PRO A 26 15.12 21.00 -14.19
N ASP A 27 15.58 21.92 -15.03
CA ASP A 27 16.31 21.51 -16.22
C ASP A 27 17.42 20.54 -15.80
N PHE A 28 17.63 19.47 -16.57
CA PHE A 28 18.64 18.46 -16.22
C PHE A 28 19.98 19.13 -15.89
N SER A 29 20.35 20.19 -16.62
CA SER A 29 21.51 21.01 -16.29
C SER A 29 21.46 21.64 -14.88
N GLY A 30 20.32 22.20 -14.46
CA GLY A 30 20.15 22.80 -13.14
C GLY A 30 20.14 21.80 -11.98
N ILE A 31 19.73 20.55 -12.17
CA ILE A 31 19.90 19.51 -11.14
C ILE A 31 21.40 19.29 -10.89
N GLY A 32 22.18 19.12 -11.98
CA GLY A 32 23.64 19.00 -11.88
C GLY A 32 24.29 20.19 -11.19
N GLU A 33 23.95 21.41 -11.58
CA GLU A 33 24.45 22.65 -10.97
C GLU A 33 24.09 22.75 -9.47
N GLN A 34 22.90 22.29 -9.06
CA GLN A 34 22.49 22.27 -7.65
C GLN A 34 23.16 21.15 -6.85
N MET A 35 23.67 20.11 -7.49
CA MET A 35 24.44 19.06 -6.81
C MET A 35 25.86 19.53 -6.49
N GLU A 36 26.46 20.39 -7.32
CA GLU A 36 27.82 20.87 -7.14
C GLU A 36 28.02 21.61 -5.81
N GLY A 37 29.11 21.32 -5.11
CA GLY A 37 29.41 21.93 -3.81
C GLY A 37 28.62 21.35 -2.61
N HIS A 38 27.61 20.50 -2.85
CA HIS A 38 26.84 19.87 -1.80
C HIS A 38 27.47 18.55 -1.33
N LYS A 39 27.45 18.32 -0.01
CA LYS A 39 27.98 17.09 0.60
C LYS A 39 27.09 15.89 0.31
N ILE A 40 27.71 14.74 0.10
CA ILE A 40 27.02 13.44 0.07
C ILE A 40 26.78 13.00 1.53
N PRO A 41 25.52 12.86 2.00
CA PRO A 41 25.22 12.63 3.41
C PRO A 41 25.94 11.44 4.04
N SER A 42 26.26 10.41 3.26
CA SER A 42 26.92 9.18 3.71
C SER A 42 28.45 9.22 3.66
N ARG A 43 29.07 10.32 3.21
CA ARG A 43 30.52 10.43 2.97
C ARG A 43 31.17 11.63 3.66
N ASP A 44 30.67 12.00 4.84
CA ASP A 44 31.20 13.11 5.66
C ASP A 44 31.31 14.42 4.85
N ASP A 45 32.54 14.91 4.64
CA ASP A 45 32.84 16.16 3.92
C ASP A 45 32.93 16.00 2.39
N PHE A 46 32.79 14.78 1.87
CA PHE A 46 32.89 14.49 0.44
C PHE A 46 31.67 15.05 -0.31
N GLN A 47 31.92 15.78 -1.39
CA GLN A 47 30.90 16.49 -2.18
C GLN A 47 30.57 15.76 -3.48
N TRP A 48 29.42 16.07 -4.08
CA TRP A 48 29.00 15.45 -5.33
C TRP A 48 29.98 15.74 -6.48
N ASP A 49 30.46 16.97 -6.60
CA ASP A 49 31.44 17.43 -7.61
C ASP A 49 32.84 16.81 -7.45
N GLN A 50 33.07 16.05 -6.37
CA GLN A 50 34.30 15.29 -6.15
C GLN A 50 34.22 13.85 -6.67
N LEU A 51 33.04 13.40 -7.12
CA LEU A 51 32.90 12.14 -7.88
C LEU A 51 33.61 12.28 -9.23
N ASP A 52 34.04 11.15 -9.81
CA ASP A 52 34.42 11.17 -11.22
C ASP A 52 33.19 11.44 -12.11
N GLU A 53 33.44 11.90 -13.33
CA GLU A 53 32.40 12.31 -14.28
C GLU A 53 31.35 11.21 -14.51
N ASP A 54 31.79 9.95 -14.63
CA ASP A 54 30.89 8.81 -14.85
C ASP A 54 29.98 8.56 -13.65
N ASP A 55 30.50 8.64 -12.43
CA ASP A 55 29.73 8.43 -11.20
C ASP A 55 28.84 9.63 -10.86
N PHE A 56 29.28 10.85 -11.16
CA PHE A 56 28.44 12.05 -11.08
C PHE A 56 27.25 11.96 -12.04
N ASP A 57 27.49 11.63 -13.30
CA ASP A 57 26.44 11.47 -14.32
C ASP A 57 25.41 10.40 -13.94
N LYS A 58 25.87 9.27 -13.37
CA LYS A 58 24.96 8.23 -12.87
C LYS A 58 24.11 8.73 -11.71
N ALA A 59 24.72 9.41 -10.74
CA ALA A 59 24.01 9.95 -9.58
C ALA A 59 22.96 10.97 -10.02
N HIS A 60 23.34 11.86 -10.93
CA HIS A 60 22.49 12.88 -11.51
C HIS A 60 21.27 12.27 -12.22
N ARG A 61 21.47 11.29 -13.12
CA ARG A 61 20.35 10.57 -13.76
C ARG A 61 19.46 9.84 -12.77
N ALA A 62 20.02 9.29 -11.70
CA ALA A 62 19.23 8.62 -10.67
C ALA A 62 18.37 9.62 -9.87
N ILE A 63 18.90 10.81 -9.58
CA ILE A 63 18.15 11.90 -8.92
C ILE A 63 17.03 12.40 -9.85
N ASP A 64 17.33 12.65 -11.12
CA ASP A 64 16.33 13.02 -12.13
C ASP A 64 15.20 11.99 -12.23
N ASP A 65 15.52 10.70 -12.29
CA ASP A 65 14.54 9.60 -12.30
C ASP A 65 13.68 9.56 -11.01
N LEU A 66 14.26 9.87 -9.85
CA LEU A 66 13.51 9.98 -8.59
C LEU A 66 12.56 11.18 -8.59
N LEU A 67 13.02 12.33 -9.08
CA LEU A 67 12.21 13.55 -9.18
C LEU A 67 11.05 13.35 -10.16
N GLY A 68 11.29 12.76 -11.33
CA GLY A 68 10.26 12.46 -12.31
C GLY A 68 9.21 11.45 -11.84
N LYS A 69 9.52 10.63 -10.82
CA LYS A 69 8.59 9.67 -10.20
C LYS A 69 7.92 10.20 -8.93
N ALA A 70 8.36 11.34 -8.40
CA ALA A 70 7.80 11.90 -7.19
C ALA A 70 6.32 12.26 -7.38
N ALA A 71 5.51 12.03 -6.35
CA ALA A 71 4.12 12.46 -6.37
C ALA A 71 4.03 13.99 -6.33
N ASP A 72 3.14 14.57 -7.13
CA ASP A 72 2.83 15.99 -7.05
C ASP A 72 2.04 16.29 -5.78
N VAL A 73 2.77 16.71 -4.74
CA VAL A 73 2.23 17.12 -3.43
C VAL A 73 2.18 18.65 -3.29
N SER A 74 2.35 19.39 -4.40
CA SER A 74 2.52 20.85 -4.37
C SER A 74 1.37 21.57 -3.69
N ARG A 75 0.13 21.11 -3.93
CA ARG A 75 -1.06 21.64 -3.27
C ARG A 75 -0.99 21.44 -1.75
N TRP A 76 -0.66 20.23 -1.31
CA TRP A 76 -0.57 19.91 0.12
C TRP A 76 0.54 20.70 0.79
N ALA A 77 1.70 20.84 0.15
CA ALA A 77 2.81 21.64 0.66
C ALA A 77 2.42 23.12 0.86
N VAL A 78 1.71 23.71 -0.12
CA VAL A 78 1.22 25.09 -0.04
C VAL A 78 0.15 25.25 1.04
N GLU A 79 -0.80 24.31 1.11
CA GLU A 79 -1.86 24.34 2.14
C GLU A 79 -1.27 24.19 3.56
N LEU A 80 -0.31 23.29 3.78
CA LEU A 80 0.41 23.15 5.07
C LEU A 80 1.07 24.47 5.50
N GLY A 81 1.80 25.12 4.60
CA GLY A 81 2.45 26.40 4.89
C GLY A 81 1.45 27.53 5.14
N ALA A 82 0.34 27.56 4.39
CA ALA A 82 -0.73 28.54 4.58
C ALA A 82 -1.43 28.41 5.95
N ASP A 83 -1.54 27.18 6.46
CA ASP A 83 -2.08 26.88 7.79
C ASP A 83 -1.05 27.07 8.91
N GLY A 84 0.20 27.43 8.59
CA GLY A 84 1.29 27.61 9.55
C GLY A 84 1.77 26.31 10.19
N LEU A 85 1.57 25.18 9.49
CA LEU A 85 2.05 23.87 9.88
C LEU A 85 3.47 23.65 9.34
N GLU A 86 4.33 23.07 10.17
CA GLU A 86 5.70 22.71 9.81
C GLU A 86 5.75 21.20 9.52
N PRO A 87 6.23 20.78 8.33
CA PRO A 87 6.53 19.39 8.06
C PRO A 87 7.49 18.83 9.09
N GLU A 88 7.30 17.58 9.44
CA GLU A 88 8.02 16.95 10.55
C GLU A 88 8.40 15.50 10.20
N ASP A 89 9.49 15.02 10.78
CA ASP A 89 10.11 13.74 10.36
C ASP A 89 9.39 12.51 10.93
N HIS A 90 8.46 12.67 11.89
CA HIS A 90 7.60 11.56 12.27
C HIS A 90 6.82 11.09 11.05
N GLN A 91 6.76 9.77 10.90
CA GLN A 91 5.98 9.13 9.88
C GLN A 91 5.41 7.83 10.43
N PHE A 92 4.22 7.51 9.95
CA PHE A 92 3.60 6.22 10.17
C PHE A 92 3.59 5.46 8.85
N THR A 93 4.10 4.23 8.83
CA THR A 93 4.11 3.38 7.62
C THR A 93 3.53 2.01 7.94
N LEU A 94 2.56 1.59 7.13
CA LEU A 94 2.03 0.23 7.11
C LEU A 94 2.60 -0.52 5.92
N ASN A 95 3.04 -1.74 6.16
CA ASN A 95 3.65 -2.60 5.15
C ASN A 95 2.80 -3.82 4.86
N ALA A 96 2.79 -4.26 3.60
CA ALA A 96 2.44 -5.61 3.20
C ALA A 96 3.74 -6.37 2.90
N GLY A 97 4.23 -7.13 3.89
CA GLY A 97 5.56 -7.74 3.82
C GLY A 97 6.67 -6.68 3.81
N PRO A 98 7.63 -6.70 2.87
CA PRO A 98 8.68 -5.69 2.78
C PRO A 98 8.22 -4.39 2.09
N THR A 99 7.00 -4.35 1.55
CA THR A 99 6.52 -3.25 0.71
C THR A 99 5.62 -2.31 1.52
N PRO A 100 5.91 -1.01 1.60
CA PRO A 100 4.98 -0.04 2.19
C PRO A 100 3.72 0.08 1.33
N ILE A 101 2.55 -0.03 1.97
CA ILE A 101 1.23 0.12 1.31
C ILE A 101 0.51 1.40 1.72
N ILE A 102 0.82 1.92 2.92
CA ILE A 102 0.29 3.20 3.40
C ILE A 102 1.44 3.92 4.10
N ARG A 103 1.61 5.22 3.82
CA ARG A 103 2.49 6.11 4.56
C ARG A 103 1.76 7.41 4.88
N VAL A 104 1.91 7.88 6.12
CA VAL A 104 1.38 9.14 6.60
C VAL A 104 2.54 10.01 7.05
N HIS A 105 2.64 11.19 6.46
CA HIS A 105 3.54 12.27 6.86
C HIS A 105 2.75 13.32 7.66
N PHE A 106 3.39 13.93 8.65
CA PHE A 106 2.73 14.90 9.53
C PHE A 106 3.25 16.31 9.31
N GLY A 107 2.35 17.28 9.52
CA GLY A 107 2.70 18.68 9.71
C GLY A 107 2.10 19.16 11.02
N PHE A 108 2.90 19.78 11.89
CA PHE A 108 2.46 20.22 13.20
C PHE A 108 2.58 21.74 13.36
N ALA A 109 1.70 22.32 14.17
CA ALA A 109 1.88 23.71 14.59
C ALA A 109 3.15 23.84 15.45
N PRO A 110 3.91 24.94 15.33
CA PRO A 110 5.17 25.12 16.07
C PRO A 110 4.97 25.17 17.60
N GLY A 111 3.76 25.45 18.07
CA GLY A 111 3.41 25.46 19.50
C GLY A 111 3.21 24.09 20.14
N LEU A 112 3.10 23.01 19.34
CA LEU A 112 3.01 21.65 19.87
C LEU A 112 4.41 21.11 20.12
N GLY A 113 4.76 20.88 21.39
CA GLY A 113 6.07 20.32 21.76
C GLY A 113 6.22 18.85 21.36
N ASP A 114 7.47 18.38 21.32
CA ASP A 114 7.86 17.05 20.83
C ASP A 114 7.09 15.92 21.51
N GLU A 115 6.97 15.94 22.85
CA GLU A 115 6.19 14.92 23.59
C GLU A 115 4.73 14.82 23.12
N GLY A 116 4.13 15.96 22.74
CA GLY A 116 2.77 15.99 22.20
C GLY A 116 2.69 15.45 20.77
N ARG A 117 3.73 15.68 19.95
CA ARG A 117 3.85 15.14 18.60
C ARG A 117 4.04 13.62 18.66
N ASP A 118 4.97 13.15 19.47
CA ASP A 118 5.27 11.72 19.70
C ASP A 118 4.00 10.98 20.16
N ALA A 119 3.32 11.50 21.19
CA ALA A 119 2.11 10.89 21.72
C ALA A 119 0.98 10.83 20.69
N PHE A 120 0.85 11.85 19.82
CA PHE A 120 -0.14 11.84 18.75
C PHE A 120 0.17 10.78 17.70
N VAL A 121 1.42 10.70 17.25
CA VAL A 121 1.86 9.75 16.23
C VAL A 121 1.74 8.31 16.74
N GLU A 122 2.17 8.05 17.98
CA GLU A 122 2.01 6.73 18.62
C GLU A 122 0.54 6.36 18.76
N GLY A 123 -0.29 7.28 19.24
CA GLY A 123 -1.73 7.06 19.41
C GLY A 123 -2.44 6.77 18.09
N LEU A 124 -2.10 7.51 17.02
CA LEU A 124 -2.65 7.28 15.70
C LEU A 124 -2.20 5.92 15.13
N GLY A 125 -0.93 5.57 15.29
CA GLY A 125 -0.40 4.27 14.86
C GLY A 125 -1.08 3.11 15.57
N ALA A 126 -1.27 3.21 16.89
CA ALA A 126 -1.99 2.21 17.67
C ALA A 126 -3.46 2.07 17.26
N ALA A 127 -4.14 3.20 16.99
CA ALA A 127 -5.52 3.19 16.51
C ALA A 127 -5.64 2.54 15.12
N ALA A 128 -4.77 2.92 14.17
CA ALA A 128 -4.75 2.34 12.83
C ALA A 128 -4.49 0.83 12.86
N ALA A 129 -3.52 0.38 13.67
CA ALA A 129 -3.22 -1.04 13.84
C ALA A 129 -4.43 -1.82 14.40
N ARG A 130 -5.14 -1.27 15.39
CA ARG A 130 -6.35 -1.88 15.95
C ARG A 130 -7.45 -2.02 14.90
N GLU A 131 -7.78 -0.95 14.20
CA GLU A 131 -8.85 -0.96 13.20
C GLU A 131 -8.52 -1.90 12.03
N MET A 132 -7.25 -1.99 11.63
CA MET A 132 -6.83 -2.98 10.64
C MET A 132 -6.98 -4.41 11.15
N SER A 133 -6.63 -4.70 12.40
CA SER A 133 -6.88 -6.02 12.99
C SER A 133 -8.35 -6.36 12.95
N LEU A 134 -9.22 -5.43 13.36
CA LEU A 134 -10.66 -5.61 13.32
C LEU A 134 -11.19 -5.81 11.90
N ALA A 135 -10.74 -5.02 10.93
CA ALA A 135 -11.15 -5.16 9.53
C ALA A 135 -10.70 -6.49 8.90
N LEU A 136 -9.54 -7.01 9.33
CA LEU A 136 -9.05 -8.33 8.91
C LEU A 136 -9.77 -9.47 9.64
N GLU A 137 -10.23 -9.25 10.88
CA GLU A 137 -11.04 -10.20 11.65
C GLU A 137 -12.52 -10.23 11.22
N GLU A 138 -13.08 -9.09 10.78
CA GLU A 138 -14.45 -8.95 10.25
C GLU A 138 -14.63 -9.52 8.84
N ASN A 139 -13.54 -9.96 8.21
CA ASN A 139 -13.57 -10.89 7.08
C ASN A 139 -13.27 -12.29 7.65
N PRO A 140 -14.20 -12.91 8.42
CA PRO A 140 -13.93 -14.22 9.00
C PRO A 140 -13.58 -15.16 7.86
N GLU A 141 -12.52 -15.94 8.02
CA GLU A 141 -12.24 -17.03 7.08
C GLU A 141 -13.58 -17.75 6.82
N PRO A 142 -13.97 -17.91 5.55
CA PRO A 142 -15.30 -18.42 5.24
C PRO A 142 -15.48 -19.75 5.95
N THR A 143 -16.53 -19.83 6.77
CA THR A 143 -16.77 -21.01 7.59
C THR A 143 -17.15 -22.15 6.66
N ILE A 144 -16.23 -23.10 6.46
CA ILE A 144 -16.44 -24.24 5.57
C ILE A 144 -17.58 -25.10 6.12
N GLY A 145 -18.69 -25.16 5.39
CA GLY A 145 -19.79 -26.08 5.70
C GLY A 145 -19.40 -27.55 5.51
N ALA A 146 -20.09 -28.45 6.21
CA ALA A 146 -19.88 -29.90 6.08
C ALA A 146 -20.06 -30.39 4.64
N GLU A 147 -21.01 -29.81 3.90
CA GLU A 147 -21.23 -30.11 2.48
C GLU A 147 -20.04 -29.73 1.60
N ALA A 148 -19.57 -28.48 1.70
CA ALA A 148 -18.41 -28.01 0.93
C ALA A 148 -17.17 -28.86 1.22
N ALA A 149 -16.93 -29.20 2.49
CA ALA A 149 -15.84 -30.08 2.88
C ALA A 149 -15.95 -31.48 2.26
N ALA A 150 -17.13 -32.10 2.34
CA ALA A 150 -17.37 -33.44 1.80
C ALA A 150 -17.26 -33.49 0.27
N HIS A 151 -17.79 -32.49 -0.42
CA HIS A 151 -17.71 -32.39 -1.88
C HIS A 151 -16.28 -32.25 -2.39
N VAL A 152 -15.48 -31.39 -1.76
CA VAL A 152 -14.06 -31.21 -2.13
C VAL A 152 -13.26 -32.49 -1.86
N LEU A 153 -13.48 -33.15 -0.71
CA LEU A 153 -12.87 -34.45 -0.42
C LEU A 153 -13.24 -35.50 -1.47
N PHE A 154 -14.50 -35.52 -1.94
CA PHE A 154 -14.97 -36.46 -2.94
C PHE A 154 -14.31 -36.22 -4.30
N GLN A 155 -14.25 -34.96 -4.74
CA GLN A 155 -13.61 -34.57 -6.01
C GLN A 155 -12.13 -34.99 -6.06
N GLU A 156 -11.41 -34.82 -4.95
CA GLU A 156 -10.00 -35.17 -4.82
C GLU A 156 -9.75 -36.67 -4.55
N ARG A 157 -10.82 -37.48 -4.49
CA ARG A 157 -10.77 -38.93 -4.17
C ARG A 157 -10.18 -39.22 -2.78
N LEU A 158 -10.44 -38.35 -1.81
CA LEU A 158 -9.92 -38.40 -0.44
C LEU A 158 -10.97 -38.82 0.61
N GLY A 159 -12.19 -39.15 0.20
CA GLY A 159 -13.33 -39.51 1.06
C GLY A 159 -14.53 -38.60 0.77
N GLY A 160 -15.42 -38.41 1.74
CA GLY A 160 -16.60 -37.57 1.57
C GLY A 160 -17.73 -38.22 0.77
N TRP A 161 -18.72 -37.43 0.40
CA TRP A 161 -19.91 -37.86 -0.32
C TRP A 161 -20.14 -37.01 -1.58
N PRO A 162 -20.76 -37.58 -2.63
CA PRO A 162 -20.78 -36.96 -3.95
C PRO A 162 -21.55 -35.64 -3.96
N PRO A 163 -21.04 -34.61 -4.67
CA PRO A 163 -21.74 -33.34 -4.84
C PRO A 163 -23.00 -33.46 -5.70
N SER A 164 -23.88 -32.47 -5.57
CA SER A 164 -24.95 -32.25 -6.56
C SER A 164 -24.36 -31.94 -7.95
N THR A 165 -25.17 -32.05 -9.01
CA THR A 165 -24.75 -31.72 -10.37
C THR A 165 -24.22 -30.28 -10.51
N PHE A 166 -24.79 -29.35 -9.74
CA PHE A 166 -24.31 -27.97 -9.71
C PHE A 166 -22.91 -27.88 -9.06
N ALA A 167 -22.76 -28.43 -7.86
CA ALA A 167 -21.49 -28.40 -7.13
C ALA A 167 -20.36 -29.17 -7.85
N SER A 168 -20.68 -30.26 -8.55
CA SER A 168 -19.71 -30.97 -9.40
C SER A 168 -19.18 -30.07 -10.52
N LYS A 169 -20.07 -29.38 -11.25
CA LYS A 169 -19.66 -28.46 -12.32
C LYS A 169 -18.88 -27.28 -11.78
N LEU A 170 -19.24 -26.78 -10.60
CA LEU A 170 -18.53 -25.71 -9.92
C LEU A 170 -17.08 -26.13 -9.61
N LEU A 171 -16.88 -27.33 -9.06
CA LEU A 171 -15.54 -27.87 -8.78
C LEU A 171 -14.73 -28.14 -10.06
N ASP A 172 -15.37 -28.62 -11.12
CA ASP A 172 -14.72 -28.81 -12.43
C ASP A 172 -14.27 -27.48 -13.06
N LEU A 173 -15.05 -26.40 -12.87
CA LEU A 173 -14.66 -25.06 -13.28
C LEU A 173 -13.39 -24.60 -12.55
N TRP A 174 -13.28 -24.85 -11.25
CA TRP A 174 -12.08 -24.51 -10.48
C TRP A 174 -10.81 -25.20 -11.00
N THR A 175 -10.91 -26.48 -11.39
CA THR A 175 -9.78 -27.24 -11.93
C THR A 175 -9.32 -26.75 -13.30
N SER A 176 -10.19 -26.07 -14.06
CA SER A 176 -9.91 -25.61 -15.42
C SER A 176 -9.77 -24.09 -15.56
N ALA A 177 -10.07 -23.32 -14.51
CA ALA A 177 -9.98 -21.88 -14.50
C ALA A 177 -8.53 -21.39 -14.58
N ASP A 178 -8.31 -20.27 -15.29
CA ASP A 178 -7.09 -19.48 -15.14
C ASP A 178 -7.11 -18.67 -13.84
N THR A 179 -6.02 -17.96 -13.54
CA THR A 179 -5.89 -17.20 -12.28
C THR A 179 -7.03 -16.20 -12.06
N THR A 180 -7.40 -15.44 -13.10
CA THR A 180 -8.44 -14.41 -13.00
C THR A 180 -9.83 -15.02 -12.79
N HIS A 181 -10.16 -16.11 -13.48
CA HIS A 181 -11.45 -16.79 -13.27
C HIS A 181 -11.49 -17.55 -11.94
N ALA A 182 -10.36 -18.05 -11.46
CA ALA A 182 -10.26 -18.66 -10.14
C ALA A 182 -10.56 -17.63 -9.04
N GLU A 183 -9.99 -16.42 -9.13
CA GLU A 183 -10.28 -15.31 -8.20
C GLU A 183 -11.79 -15.00 -8.13
N HIS A 184 -12.46 -14.90 -9.28
CA HIS A 184 -13.92 -14.68 -9.30
C HIS A 184 -14.71 -15.84 -8.68
N LEU A 185 -14.25 -17.09 -8.83
CA LEU A 185 -14.90 -18.24 -8.19
C LEU A 185 -14.67 -18.23 -6.68
N GLU A 186 -13.49 -17.80 -6.22
CA GLU A 186 -13.17 -17.64 -4.80
C GLU A 186 -14.06 -16.60 -4.13
N ASP A 187 -14.30 -15.48 -4.79
CA ASP A 187 -15.24 -14.45 -4.31
C ASP A 187 -16.69 -14.94 -4.27
N ALA A 188 -17.11 -15.70 -5.29
CA ALA A 188 -18.50 -16.12 -5.43
C ALA A 188 -18.88 -17.32 -4.51
N PHE A 189 -17.94 -18.22 -4.22
CA PHE A 189 -18.19 -19.40 -3.36
C PHE A 189 -17.03 -19.62 -2.37
N PRO A 190 -16.87 -18.73 -1.39
CA PRO A 190 -15.67 -18.67 -0.54
C PRO A 190 -15.50 -19.92 0.35
N GLU A 191 -16.58 -20.63 0.70
CA GLU A 191 -16.48 -21.89 1.45
C GLU A 191 -15.77 -23.01 0.65
N TYR A 192 -16.04 -23.12 -0.65
CA TYR A 192 -15.38 -24.10 -1.52
C TYR A 192 -13.93 -23.72 -1.77
N ALA A 193 -13.65 -22.43 -1.95
CA ALA A 193 -12.29 -21.90 -2.06
C ALA A 193 -11.45 -22.27 -0.83
N ALA A 194 -11.97 -22.01 0.37
CA ALA A 194 -11.28 -22.36 1.60
C ALA A 194 -11.09 -23.87 1.76
N ALA A 195 -12.07 -24.68 1.35
CA ALA A 195 -11.92 -26.13 1.35
C ALA A 195 -10.83 -26.61 0.38
N ILE A 196 -10.79 -26.08 -0.85
CA ILE A 196 -9.72 -26.36 -1.82
C ILE A 196 -8.35 -25.91 -1.27
N ALA A 197 -8.29 -24.76 -0.61
CA ALA A 197 -7.07 -24.27 0.02
C ALA A 197 -6.58 -25.20 1.15
N LEU A 198 -7.47 -25.81 1.93
CA LEU A 198 -7.09 -26.83 2.92
C LEU A 198 -6.49 -28.07 2.28
N VAL A 199 -7.01 -28.55 1.14
CA VAL A 199 -6.39 -29.67 0.42
C VAL A 199 -4.96 -29.33 -0.01
N LYS A 200 -4.72 -28.11 -0.49
CA LYS A 200 -3.38 -27.63 -0.89
C LYS A 200 -2.38 -27.59 0.28
N LYS A 201 -2.84 -27.49 1.53
CA LYS A 201 -2.00 -27.60 2.75
C LYS A 201 -1.58 -29.04 3.06
N GLY A 202 -2.03 -30.03 2.29
CA GLY A 202 -1.67 -31.44 2.45
C GLY A 202 -2.40 -32.13 3.60
N GLN A 203 -1.75 -33.14 4.19
CA GLN A 203 -2.38 -34.03 5.19
C GLN A 203 -3.08 -33.31 6.35
N PRO A 204 -2.52 -32.25 6.98
CA PRO A 204 -3.20 -31.55 8.07
C PRO A 204 -4.52 -30.90 7.64
N GLY A 205 -4.55 -30.29 6.44
CA GLY A 205 -5.77 -29.67 5.92
C GLY A 205 -6.82 -30.70 5.49
N ILE A 206 -6.39 -31.85 4.95
CA ILE A 206 -7.29 -32.97 4.64
C ILE A 206 -7.95 -33.53 5.90
N GLU A 207 -7.19 -33.67 7.01
CA GLU A 207 -7.73 -34.10 8.30
C GLU A 207 -8.73 -33.10 8.87
N GLN A 208 -8.43 -31.81 8.76
CA GLN A 208 -9.36 -30.74 9.13
C GLN A 208 -10.67 -30.81 8.32
N LEU A 209 -10.61 -31.03 7.01
CA LEU A 209 -11.80 -31.17 6.16
C LEU A 209 -12.65 -32.38 6.55
N ARG A 210 -12.02 -33.53 6.85
CA ARG A 210 -12.75 -34.72 7.30
C ARG A 210 -13.49 -34.44 8.61
N ALA A 211 -12.82 -33.80 9.57
CA ALA A 211 -13.43 -33.41 10.84
C ALA A 211 -14.58 -32.39 10.69
N ILE A 212 -14.64 -31.64 9.58
CA ILE A 212 -15.75 -30.74 9.26
C ILE A 212 -16.90 -31.52 8.60
N ALA A 213 -16.58 -32.39 7.64
CA ALA A 213 -17.56 -33.22 6.92
C ALA A 213 -18.33 -34.18 7.84
N ASP A 214 -17.69 -34.69 8.90
CA ASP A 214 -18.28 -35.66 9.84
C ASP A 214 -19.20 -35.01 10.91
N ARG A 215 -19.45 -33.70 10.86
CA ARG A 215 -20.33 -32.98 11.82
C ARG A 215 -21.82 -33.07 11.52
N THR A 216 -22.20 -33.80 10.48
CA THR A 216 -23.57 -33.95 9.97
C THR A 216 -24.23 -35.20 10.53
#